data_AF-A0AAU1W0R6-F1
#
_entry.id   AF-A0AAU1W0R6-F1
#
_cell.length_a   1.000
_cell.length_b   1.000
_cell.length_c   1.000
_cell.angle_alpha   90.00
_cell.angle_beta   90.00
_cell.angle_gamma   90.00
#
_symmetry.space_group_name_H-M   'P 1'
#
loop_
_entity.id
_entity.type
_entity.pdbx_description
1 polymer ?
#
loop_
_entity_poly.entity_id
_entity_poly.type
_entity_poly.pdbx_seq_one_letter_code
_entity_poly.pdbx_strand_id
1 'polypeptide(L)'
;MLDPEGGACRPQPGVFDVVIDQAAGVLIAVGRMTSAEAWDVLRETSMRTDIKLRNVAELLVEWGRSGALCADIRTELNRQLAQRGRAPRI
;
A
#
# COMPACT_ATOMS: atom_id res chain seq x y z
N MET A 1 -15.32 -25.27 -1.34
CA MET A 1 -16.03 -24.36 -0.43
C MET A 1 -14.97 -23.40 0.09
N LEU A 2 -14.92 -22.18 -0.48
CA LEU A 2 -14.14 -21.06 0.10
C LEU A 2 -14.59 -20.91 1.57
N ASP A 3 -13.73 -20.71 2.57
CA ASP A 3 -12.58 -19.80 2.66
C ASP A 3 -11.47 -20.33 3.59
N PRO A 4 -10.17 -20.23 3.24
CA PRO A 4 -9.11 -19.91 4.19
C PRO A 4 -9.01 -18.38 4.33
N GLU A 5 -8.38 -17.88 5.40
CA GLU A 5 -8.21 -16.45 5.77
C GLU A 5 -9.30 -15.86 6.68
N GLY A 6 -8.90 -15.35 7.84
CA GLY A 6 -9.77 -14.48 8.66
C GLY A 6 -9.34 -14.31 10.12
N GLY A 7 -8.36 -15.09 10.59
CA GLY A 7 -7.81 -15.00 11.94
C GLY A 7 -6.70 -13.95 12.08
N ALA A 8 -7.01 -12.67 11.92
CA ALA A 8 -6.16 -11.61 12.45
C ALA A 8 -7.00 -10.35 12.69
N CYS A 9 -7.37 -10.12 13.95
CA CYS A 9 -7.77 -8.81 14.44
C CYS A 9 -6.54 -7.90 14.37
N ARG A 10 -6.17 -7.48 13.15
CA ARG A 10 -5.11 -6.54 12.85
C ARG A 10 -5.64 -5.16 13.26
N PRO A 11 -4.82 -4.31 13.93
CA PRO A 11 -5.28 -3.04 14.49
C PRO A 11 -6.05 -2.23 13.45
N GLN A 12 -7.32 -1.92 13.75
CA GLN A 12 -8.12 -0.94 13.02
C GLN A 12 -7.46 0.42 13.29
N PRO A 13 -6.89 1.11 12.30
CA PRO A 13 -6.38 2.45 12.52
C PRO A 13 -7.58 3.40 12.64
N GLY A 14 -8.14 3.48 13.86
CA GLY A 14 -9.17 4.45 14.18
C GLY A 14 -8.60 5.86 14.10
N VAL A 15 -8.98 6.64 13.08
CA VAL A 15 -8.83 8.11 13.02
C VAL A 15 -7.46 8.62 13.50
N PHE A 16 -6.37 8.26 12.81
CA PHE A 16 -5.05 8.81 13.15
C PHE A 16 -4.47 9.76 12.09
N ASP A 17 -4.87 9.65 10.81
CA ASP A 17 -4.41 10.60 9.79
C ASP A 17 -5.23 10.51 8.50
N VAL A 18 -5.90 11.60 8.11
CA VAL A 18 -6.69 11.68 6.86
C VAL A 18 -5.84 11.35 5.63
N VAL A 19 -4.59 11.80 5.62
CA VAL A 19 -3.68 11.59 4.48
C VAL A 19 -3.27 10.12 4.36
N ILE A 20 -3.07 9.42 5.47
CA ILE A 20 -2.62 8.03 5.43
C ILE A 20 -3.78 7.09 5.07
N ASP A 21 -4.99 7.39 5.55
CA ASP A 21 -6.21 6.68 5.12
C ASP A 21 -6.47 6.88 3.62
N GLN A 22 -6.29 8.11 3.11
CA GLN A 22 -6.43 8.40 1.68
C GLN A 22 -5.39 7.67 0.82
N ALA A 23 -4.13 7.60 1.27
CA ALA A 23 -3.08 6.85 0.58
C ALA A 23 -3.39 5.35 0.55
N ALA A 24 -3.91 4.79 1.65
CA ALA A 24 -4.36 3.41 1.70
C ALA A 24 -5.51 3.16 0.70
N GLY A 25 -6.46 4.08 0.61
CA GLY A 25 -7.55 4.05 -0.38
C GLY A 25 -7.04 4.00 -1.83
N VAL A 26 -6.01 4.79 -2.16
CA VAL A 26 -5.37 4.76 -3.48
C VAL A 26 -4.74 3.39 -3.76
N LEU A 27 -4.01 2.82 -2.81
CA LEU A 27 -3.37 1.51 -2.97
C LEU A 27 -4.39 0.38 -3.13
N ILE A 28 -5.51 0.42 -2.41
CA ILE A 28 -6.63 -0.52 -2.56
C ILE A 28 -7.21 -0.43 -3.99
N ALA A 29 -7.47 0.79 -4.46
CA ALA A 29 -8.06 1.04 -5.78
C ALA A 29 -7.14 0.60 -6.94
N VAL A 30 -5.83 0.84 -6.81
CA VAL A 30 -4.86 0.51 -7.88
C VAL A 30 -4.40 -0.94 -7.82
N GLY A 31 -4.16 -1.48 -6.62
CA GLY A 31 -3.57 -2.81 -6.42
C GLY A 31 -4.57 -3.94 -6.18
N ARG A 32 -5.88 -3.65 -6.07
CA ARG A 32 -6.92 -4.63 -5.67
C ARG A 32 -6.55 -5.39 -4.39
N MET A 33 -5.95 -4.68 -3.43
CA MET A 33 -5.50 -5.23 -2.16
C MET A 33 -6.45 -4.82 -1.02
N THR A 34 -6.39 -5.54 0.09
CA THR A 34 -7.14 -5.20 1.30
C THR A 34 -6.53 -3.98 2.01
N SER A 35 -7.32 -3.29 2.83
CA SER A 35 -6.83 -2.14 3.62
C SER A 35 -5.67 -2.51 4.54
N ALA A 36 -5.67 -3.75 5.05
CA ALA A 36 -4.58 -4.29 5.84
C ALA A 36 -3.27 -4.34 5.04
N GLU A 37 -3.31 -4.87 3.82
CA GLU A 37 -2.14 -4.97 2.94
C GLU A 37 -1.64 -3.59 2.50
N ALA A 38 -2.55 -2.67 2.16
CA ALA A 38 -2.19 -1.30 1.80
C ALA A 38 -1.42 -0.59 2.93
N TRP A 39 -1.87 -0.74 4.17
CA TRP A 39 -1.16 -0.21 5.34
C TRP A 39 0.21 -0.85 5.55
N ASP A 40 0.33 -2.14 5.28
CA ASP A 40 1.60 -2.85 5.37
C ASP A 40 2.62 -2.27 4.39
N VAL A 41 2.19 -2.07 3.14
CA VAL A 41 3.00 -1.47 2.08
C VAL A 41 3.43 -0.05 2.44
N LEU A 42 2.55 0.77 3.02
CA LEU A 42 2.90 2.11 3.48
C LEU A 42 3.99 2.08 4.56
N ARG A 43 3.83 1.21 5.56
CA ARG A 43 4.80 1.05 6.65
C ARG A 43 6.14 0.54 6.16
N GLU A 44 6.15 -0.52 5.35
CA GLU A 44 7.38 -1.08 4.78
C GLU A 44 8.12 -0.07 3.92
N THR A 45 7.40 0.74 3.13
CA THR A 45 7.98 1.79 2.29
C THR A 45 8.63 2.88 3.14
N SER A 46 7.96 3.32 4.20
CA SER A 46 8.51 4.29 5.15
C SER A 46 9.79 3.77 5.81
N MET A 47 9.80 2.52 6.26
CA MET A 47 10.98 1.90 6.88
C MET A 47 12.15 1.73 5.91
N ARG A 48 11.87 1.37 4.65
CA ARG A 48 12.92 1.16 3.64
C ARG A 48 13.53 2.45 3.09
N THR A 49 12.74 3.52 3.06
CA THR A 49 13.18 4.82 2.50
C THR A 49 13.70 5.77 3.56
N ASP A 50 13.56 5.43 4.85
CA ASP A 50 13.78 6.33 6.00
C ASP A 50 12.93 7.61 5.95
N ILE A 51 11.88 7.64 5.12
CA ILE A 51 10.96 8.75 4.98
C ILE A 51 9.82 8.58 5.98
N LYS A 52 9.41 9.67 6.63
CA LYS A 52 8.24 9.69 7.51
C LYS A 52 7.00 9.15 6.79
N LEU A 53 6.23 8.30 7.46
CA LEU A 53 5.02 7.67 6.94
C LEU A 53 4.03 8.67 6.30
N ARG A 54 3.89 9.86 6.89
CA ARG A 54 3.07 10.95 6.33
C ARG A 54 3.55 11.41 4.96
N ASN A 55 4.86 11.65 4.79
CA ASN A 55 5.41 12.06 3.49
C ASN A 55 5.24 10.97 2.43
N VAL A 56 5.40 9.70 2.81
CA VAL A 56 5.13 8.57 1.90
C VAL A 56 3.66 8.54 1.50
N ALA A 57 2.75 8.77 2.44
CA ALA A 57 1.32 8.83 2.17
C ALA A 57 0.96 10.01 1.26
N GLU A 58 1.52 11.21 1.48
CA GLU A 58 1.30 12.37 0.61
C GLU A 58 1.75 12.11 -0.83
N LEU A 59 2.93 11.50 -1.01
CA LEU A 59 3.44 11.11 -2.33
C LEU A 59 2.52 10.10 -3.04
N LEU A 60 1.93 9.16 -2.29
CA LEU A 60 1.00 8.17 -2.83
C LEU A 60 -0.38 8.76 -3.13
N VAL A 61 -0.87 9.70 -2.33
CA VAL A 61 -2.10 10.46 -2.61
C VAL A 61 -1.93 11.30 -3.86
N GLU A 62 -0.82 12.03 -3.98
CA GLU A 62 -0.49 12.80 -5.18
C GLU A 62 -0.37 11.89 -6.40
N TRP A 63 0.24 10.72 -6.27
CA TRP A 63 0.27 9.74 -7.33
C TRP A 63 -1.12 9.21 -7.71
N GLY A 64 -1.97 8.90 -6.74
CA GLY A 64 -3.35 8.48 -7.00
C GLY A 64 -4.17 9.54 -7.73
N ARG A 65 -3.87 10.83 -7.48
CA ARG A 65 -4.55 11.97 -8.09
C ARG A 65 -3.98 12.34 -9.47
N SER A 66 -2.66 12.28 -9.65
CA SER A 66 -1.98 12.77 -10.85
C SER A 66 -1.46 11.67 -11.78
N GLY A 67 -1.40 10.41 -11.35
CA GLY A 67 -0.76 9.29 -12.07
C GLY A 67 0.78 9.42 -12.19
N ALA A 68 1.33 10.57 -11.77
CA ALA A 68 2.75 10.88 -11.76
C ALA A 68 3.34 10.43 -10.42
N LEU A 69 4.16 9.38 -10.46
CA LEU A 69 5.00 8.96 -9.35
C LEU A 69 6.45 9.21 -9.78
N CYS A 70 7.31 9.65 -8.86
CA CYS A 70 8.75 9.70 -9.13
C CYS A 70 9.23 8.35 -9.65
N ALA A 71 10.12 8.37 -10.65
CA ALA A 71 10.54 7.16 -11.36
C ALA A 71 11.12 6.10 -10.42
N ASP A 72 11.84 6.52 -9.36
CA ASP A 72 12.39 5.62 -8.35
C ASP A 72 11.31 4.88 -7.55
N ILE A 73 10.28 5.58 -7.04
CA ILE A 73 9.20 4.96 -6.27
C ILE A 73 8.30 4.11 -7.19
N ARG A 74 8.06 4.54 -8.43
CA ARG A 74 7.33 3.75 -9.43
C ARG A 74 8.03 2.44 -9.74
N THR A 75 9.35 2.48 -9.90
CA THR A 75 10.16 1.30 -10.21
C THR A 75 10.10 0.30 -9.07
N GLU A 76 10.25 0.76 -7.82
CA GLU A 76 10.17 -0.14 -6.67
C GLU A 76 8.76 -0.67 -6.43
N LEU A 77 7.72 0.16 -6.58
CA LEU A 77 6.32 -0.28 -6.46
C LEU A 77 5.98 -1.33 -7.52
N ASN A 78 6.38 -1.11 -8.77
CA ASN A 78 6.17 -2.06 -9.86
C ASN A 78 6.95 -3.36 -9.64
N ARG A 79 8.17 -3.29 -9.09
CA ARG A 79 8.97 -4.46 -8.71
C ARG A 79 8.25 -5.29 -7.64
N GLN A 80 7.71 -4.65 -6.62
CA GLN A 80 6.99 -5.35 -5.55
C GLN A 80 5.66 -5.94 -6.02
N LEU A 81 4.90 -5.23 -6.87
CA LEU A 81 3.69 -5.76 -7.50
C LEU A 81 4.00 -6.95 -8.42
N ALA A 82 5.09 -6.88 -9.20
CA ALA A 82 5.54 -8.01 -10.01
C ALA A 82 5.99 -9.21 -9.15
N GLN A 83 6.62 -8.95 -8.00
CA GLN A 83 7.04 -10.00 -7.07
C GLN A 83 5.83 -10.68 -6.42
N ARG A 84 4.80 -9.92 -6.03
CA ARG A 84 3.54 -10.41 -5.43
C ARG A 84 2.61 -11.05 -6.48
N GLY A 85 2.67 -10.61 -7.73
CA GLY A 85 1.93 -11.17 -8.87
C GLY A 85 2.55 -12.44 -9.47
N ARG A 86 3.75 -12.84 -9.05
CA ARG A 86 4.45 -14.04 -9.55
C ARG A 86 4.41 -15.22 -8.58
N ALA A 87 3.23 -15.49 -8.01
CA ALA A 87 2.89 -16.82 -7.51
C ALA A 87 1.86 -17.45 -8.45
N PRO A 88 2.26 -18.23 -9.47
CA PRO A 88 1.33 -19.13 -10.13
C PRO A 88 0.88 -20.16 -9.09
N ARG A 89 -0.42 -20.16 -8.78
CA ARG A 89 -1.07 -21.30 -8.13
C ARG A 89 -1.04 -22.48 -9.12
N ILE A 90 -0.05 -23.34 -8.96
CA ILE A 90 -0.14 -24.76 -9.34
C ILE A 90 -0.38 -25.58 -8.09
#